data_AF-A0A4R4PE38-F1
#
_entry.id   AF-A0A4R4PE38-F1
#
_cell.length_a   1.000
_cell.length_b   1.000
_cell.length_c   1.000
_cell.angle_alpha   90.00
_cell.angle_beta   90.00
_cell.angle_gamma   90.00
#
_symmetry.space_group_name_H-M   'P 1'
#
loop_
_entity.id
_entity.type
_entity.pdbx_description
1 polymer ?
#
loop_
_entity_poly.entity_id
_entity_poly.type
_entity_poly.pdbx_seq_one_letter_code
_entity_poly.pdbx_strand_id
1 'polypeptide(L)' 'MTQDIALRWGTHELMGERVTDPTTGRVGRLDGVLEHVARATGRVVLAEAHMRPLDGSGRVWTASVTLLTRAAAPSDAS' A
#
# COMPACT_ATOMS: atom_id res chain seq x y z
N MET A 1 9.74 11.40 -23.05
CA MET A 1 8.50 10.73 -23.49
C MET A 1 7.66 10.47 -22.25
N THR A 2 6.45 11.04 -22.18
CA THR A 2 5.47 10.69 -21.13
C THR A 2 4.91 9.32 -21.47
N GLN A 3 5.05 8.33 -20.59
CA GLN A 3 4.42 7.02 -20.78
C GLN A 3 2.90 7.16 -20.61
N ASP A 4 2.12 6.54 -21.50
CA ASP A 4 0.66 6.44 -21.34
C ASP A 4 0.33 5.37 -20.29
N ILE A 5 -0.36 5.79 -19.23
CA ILE A 5 -0.64 5.00 -18.03
C ILE A 5 -2.13 4.69 -17.92
N ALA A 6 -2.44 3.41 -17.66
CA ALA A 6 -3.72 2.96 -17.16
C ALA A 6 -3.63 2.68 -15.66
N LEU A 7 -4.71 2.96 -14.93
CA LEU A 7 -4.84 2.61 -13.51
C LEU A 7 -5.75 1.40 -13.37
N ARG A 8 -5.40 0.48 -12.47
CA ARG A 8 -6.27 -0.62 -12.04
C ARG A 8 -6.03 -0.98 -10.58
N TRP A 9 -7.04 -1.57 -9.96
CA TRP A 9 -6.86 -2.22 -8.66
C TRP A 9 -6.07 -3.53 -8.83
N GLY A 10 -4.96 -3.65 -8.11
CA GLY A 10 -4.16 -4.86 -8.00
C GLY A 10 -4.48 -5.64 -6.73
N THR A 11 -3.70 -6.69 -6.48
CA THR A 11 -3.81 -7.53 -5.28
C THR A 11 -2.48 -7.58 -4.54
N HIS A 12 -2.51 -7.81 -3.23
CA HIS A 12 -1.31 -8.06 -2.44
C HIS A 12 -1.61 -9.04 -1.32
N GLU A 13 -0.64 -9.86 -0.93
CA GLU A 13 -0.82 -10.86 0.13
C GLU A 13 -1.09 -10.24 1.52
N LEU A 14 -0.72 -8.97 1.69
CA LEU A 14 -0.98 -8.20 2.92
C LEU A 14 -2.29 -7.41 2.87
N MET A 15 -3.14 -7.61 1.86
CA MET A 15 -4.44 -6.93 1.82
C MET A 15 -5.27 -7.25 3.06
N GLY A 16 -5.81 -6.21 3.69
CA GLY A 16 -6.52 -6.30 4.96
C GLY A 16 -5.62 -6.45 6.17
N GLU A 17 -4.30 -6.64 6.03
CA GLU A 17 -3.39 -6.84 7.15
C GLU A 17 -2.91 -5.53 7.77
N ARG A 18 -2.48 -5.62 9.03
CA ARG A 18 -1.72 -4.56 9.69
C ARG A 18 -0.31 -4.53 9.11
N VAL A 19 0.09 -3.39 8.55
CA VAL A 19 1.41 -3.22 7.93
C VAL A 19 2.09 -1.95 8.40
N THR A 20 3.41 -1.96 8.33
CA THR A 20 4.28 -0.82 8.58
C THR A 20 4.87 -0.35 7.27
N ASP A 21 4.82 0.96 7.02
CA ASP A 21 5.65 1.62 6.03
C ASP A 21 6.99 1.99 6.69
N PRO A 22 8.10 1.31 6.34
CA PRO A 22 9.38 1.53 6.99
C PRO A 22 9.99 2.90 6.65
N THR A 23 9.53 3.57 5.59
CA THR A 23 10.06 4.88 5.17
C THR A 23 9.57 6.02 6.06
N THR A 24 8.37 5.86 6.62
CA THR A 24 7.73 6.87 7.49
C THR A 24 7.51 6.39 8.93
N GLY A 25 7.66 5.09 9.18
CA GLY A 25 7.33 4.45 10.46
C GLY A 25 5.83 4.34 10.73
N ARG A 26 4.98 4.75 9.79
CA ARG A 26 3.52 4.75 9.97
C ARG A 26 2.98 3.32 9.91
N VAL A 27 2.02 3.04 10.79
CA VAL A 27 1.34 1.75 10.89
C VAL A 27 -0.12 1.92 10.51
N GLY A 28 -0.61 1.05 9.63
CA GLY A 28 -1.98 1.09 9.13
C GLY A 28 -2.48 -0.28 8.72
N ARG A 29 -3.67 -0.31 8.13
CA ARG A 29 -4.19 -1.46 7.40
C ARG A 29 -4.05 -1.22 5.89
N LEU A 30 -3.61 -2.22 5.15
CA LEU A 30 -3.60 -2.15 3.69
C LEU A 30 -5.01 -2.38 3.15
N ASP A 31 -5.64 -1.34 2.60
CA ASP A 31 -7.00 -1.40 2.08
C ASP A 31 -7.06 -1.67 0.58
N GLY A 32 -6.04 -1.28 -0.17
CA GLY A 32 -6.03 -1.40 -1.62
C GLY A 32 -4.64 -1.24 -2.22
N VAL A 33 -4.46 -1.74 -3.43
CA VAL A 33 -3.24 -1.50 -4.23
C VAL A 33 -3.64 -0.94 -5.58
N LEU A 34 -3.13 0.24 -5.91
CA LEU A 34 -3.33 0.88 -7.20
C LEU A 34 -2.11 0.63 -8.08
N GLU A 35 -2.29 -0.14 -9.16
CA GLU A 35 -1.24 -0.42 -10.13
C GLU A 35 -1.29 0.58 -11.28
N HIS A 36 -0.14 1.16 -11.59
CA HIS A 36 0.07 2.00 -12.77
C HIS A 36 0.67 1.11 -13.86
N VAL A 37 -0.09 0.92 -14.94
CA VAL A 37 0.25 0.00 -16.01
C VAL A 37 0.57 0.79 -17.27
N ALA A 38 1.76 0.60 -17.82
CA ALA A 38 2.14 1.20 -19.10
C ALA A 38 1.33 0.56 -20.24
N ARG A 39 0.43 1.32 -20.88
CA ARG A 39 -0.54 0.76 -21.85
C ARG A 39 0.13 0.03 -23.01
N ALA A 40 1.24 0.56 -23.51
CA ALA A 40 1.96 -0.01 -24.64
C ALA A 40 2.50 -1.42 -24.38
N THR A 41 2.79 -1.76 -23.12
CA THR A 41 3.45 -3.03 -22.76
C THR A 41 2.63 -3.91 -21.81
N GLY A 42 1.60 -3.36 -21.18
CA GLY A 42 0.84 -4.03 -20.12
C GLY A 42 1.64 -4.25 -18.83
N ARG A 43 2.85 -3.69 -18.70
CA ARG A 43 3.69 -3.86 -17.51
C ARG A 43 3.29 -2.90 -16.41
N VAL A 44 3.26 -3.39 -15.17
CA VAL A 44 3.18 -2.55 -13.98
C VAL A 44 4.49 -1.79 -13.82
N VAL A 45 4.42 -0.47 -13.77
CA VAL A 45 5.59 0.42 -13.60
C VAL A 45 5.66 1.03 -12.20
N LEU A 46 4.53 1.07 -11.49
CA LEU A 46 4.41 1.50 -10.10
C LEU A 46 3.21 0.79 -9.47
N ALA A 47 3.31 0.46 -8.19
CA ALA A 47 2.20 -0.04 -7.40
C ALA A 47 2.15 0.67 -6.05
N GLU A 48 1.07 1.41 -5.83
CA GLU A 48 0.83 2.20 -4.64
C GLU A 48 -0.08 1.44 -3.67
N ALA A 49 0.37 1.30 -2.44
CA ALA A 49 -0.42 0.74 -1.36
C ALA A 49 -1.24 1.85 -0.68
N HIS A 50 -2.56 1.70 -0.67
CA HIS A 50 -3.49 2.60 0.01
C HIS A 50 -3.74 2.12 1.44
N MET A 51 -3.41 3.00 2.38
CA MET A 51 -3.28 2.70 3.79
C MET A 51 -4.34 3.41 4.60
N ARG A 52 -5.03 2.67 5.47
CA ARG A 52 -5.94 3.23 6.48
C ARG A 52 -5.24 3.31 7.84
N PRO A 53 -5.26 4.46 8.52
CA PRO A 53 -4.64 4.57 9.84
C PRO A 53 -5.38 3.77 10.89
N LEU A 54 -4.63 3.25 11.86
CA LEU A 54 -5.18 2.59 13.05
C LEU A 54 -5.25 3.50 14.28
N ASP A 55 -4.74 4.73 14.17
CA ASP A 55 -4.75 5.76 15.23
C ASP A 55 -6.08 6.54 15.33
N GLY A 56 -7.08 6.19 14.52
CA GLY A 56 -8.39 6.85 14.50
C GLY A 56 -8.42 8.21 13.80
N SER A 57 -7.32 8.69 13.22
CA SER A 57 -7.26 9.99 12.54
C SER A 57 -8.07 10.08 11.25
N GLY A 58 -8.43 8.93 10.66
CA GLY A 58 -9.14 8.83 9.38
C GLY A 58 -8.33 9.27 8.15
N ARG A 59 -7.09 9.75 8.32
CA ARG A 59 -6.24 10.23 7.21
C ARG A 59 -5.54 9.07 6.51
N VAL A 60 -6.14 8.63 5.41
CA VAL A 60 -5.52 7.65 4.50
C VAL A 60 -4.22 8.21 3.90
N TRP A 61 -3.29 7.31 3.55
CA TRP A 61 -2.07 7.68 2.83
C TRP A 61 -1.68 6.59 1.82
N THR A 62 -0.73 6.91 0.94
CA THR A 62 -0.14 5.94 0.03
C THR A 62 1.32 5.66 0.39
N ALA A 63 1.76 4.43 0.11
CA ALA A 63 3.15 4.00 0.26
C ALA A 63 3.55 3.10 -0.93
N SER A 64 4.84 2.82 -1.12
CA SER A 64 5.26 1.80 -2.09
C SER A 64 4.87 0.41 -1.58
N VAL A 65 4.10 -0.34 -2.38
CA VAL A 65 3.65 -1.69 -1.96
C VAL A 65 4.82 -2.64 -1.68
N THR A 66 5.92 -2.48 -2.42
CA THR A 66 7.12 -3.35 -2.33
C THR A 66 7.92 -3.16 -1.05
N LEU A 67 7.67 -2.07 -0.30
CA LEU A 67 8.38 -1.76 0.93
C LEU A 67 7.55 -2.12 2.18
N LEU A 68 6.28 -2.47 2.01
CA LEU A 68 5.42 -2.80 3.13
C LEU A 68 5.88 -4.08 3.82
N THR A 69 5.85 -4.05 5.13
CA THR A 69 6.11 -5.22 5.97
C THR A 69 4.92 -5.46 6.89
N ARG A 70 4.62 -6.72 7.19
CA ARG A 70 3.62 -7.06 8.21
C ARG A 70 4.06 -6.45 9.54
N ALA A 71 3.18 -5.67 10.16
CA ALA A 71 3.45 -5.14 11.49
C ALA A 71 3.28 -6.24 12.53
N ALA A 72 4.02 -6.15 13.64
CA ALA A 72 3.75 -7.00 14.80
C ALA A 72 2.30 -6.78 15.28
N ALA A 73 1.70 -7.85 15.80
CA ALA A 73 0.45 -7.72 16.54
C ALA A 73 0.66 -6.70 17.68
N PRO A 74 -0.37 -5.89 18.03
CA PRO A 74 -0.29 -5.14 19.26
C PRO A 74 0.03 -6.13 20.38
N SER A 75 1.13 -5.92 21.09
CA SER A 75 1.40 -6.65 22.32
C SER A 75 0.24 -6.33 23.25
N ASP A 76 -0.59 -7.32 23.55
CA ASP A 76 -1.57 -7.21 24.62
C ASP A 76 -0.78 -6.85 25.87
N ALA A 77 -0.91 -5.59 26.31
CA ALA A 77 -0.35 -5.15 27.57
C ALA A 77 -1.07 -5.96 28.65
N SER A 78 -0.39 -6.98 29.17
CA SER A 78 -0.79 -7.74 30.37
C SER A 78 -0.59 -6.89 31.61
#